data_AF-A0A167M1R4-F1
#
_entry.id   AF-A0A167M1R4-F1
#
_cell.length_a   1.000
_cell.length_b   1.000
_cell.length_c   1.000
_cell.angle_alpha   90.00
_cell.angle_beta   90.00
_cell.angle_gamma   90.00
#
_symmetry.space_group_name_H-M   'P 1'
#
loop_
_entity.id
_entity.type
_entity.pdbx_description
1 polymer ?
#
loop_
_entity_poly.entity_id
_entity_poly.type
_entity_poly.pdbx_seq_one_letter_code
_entity_poly.pdbx_strand_id
1 'polypeptide(L)'
;MALPIVPIALLLAGAVLALLYAQQKGLIGRKGKPVLDPKEWIEFPLVEKIPVSPNTALYRFALPRKDDILGLPIGNHITISAEIGGKMVTRSYTPTSSDDDLGHFDLMVKTYEQGAISKWLSLLKLGQKVRIKGPRGQFKYHMSLSRELGMIAGGTGITPMLQIIRAALKNPLDLTKISLIYANVNFEDILLKKELDELAQAHKHRFKVYYVLNNPPEAWTGGVGFVSKQMIHEHLPPTDHNIKILMCGPGPMITAMKKHLAELGYPAPATISKLQDQVFCF
;
A
#
# COMPACT_ATOMS: atom_id res chain seq x y z
N MET A 1 -19.81 -65.63 -17.13
CA MET A 1 -18.89 -64.54 -17.54
C MET A 1 -19.41 -63.25 -16.92
N ALA A 2 -18.75 -62.76 -15.89
CA ALA A 2 -19.15 -61.52 -15.19
C ALA A 2 -18.67 -60.31 -15.98
N LEU A 3 -19.58 -59.41 -16.34
CA LEU A 3 -19.25 -58.09 -16.91
C LEU A 3 -18.47 -57.27 -15.87
N PRO A 4 -17.43 -56.52 -16.27
CA PRO A 4 -16.66 -55.73 -15.32
C PRO A 4 -17.52 -54.56 -14.85
N ILE A 5 -17.91 -54.56 -13.57
CA ILE A 5 -18.64 -53.47 -12.89
C ILE A 5 -17.69 -52.26 -12.61
N VAL A 6 -16.63 -52.13 -13.40
CA VAL A 6 -15.73 -50.99 -13.37
C VAL A 6 -15.84 -50.35 -14.76
N PRO A 7 -16.81 -49.45 -14.96
CA PRO A 7 -16.36 -48.07 -15.22
C PRO A 7 -17.31 -46.93 -14.81
N ILE A 8 -18.51 -47.19 -14.24
CA ILE A 8 -19.47 -46.08 -14.01
C ILE A 8 -19.07 -45.22 -12.80
N ALA A 9 -18.65 -45.85 -11.70
CA ALA A 9 -18.24 -45.13 -10.49
C ALA A 9 -16.97 -44.27 -10.71
N LEU A 10 -16.01 -44.75 -11.50
CA LEU A 10 -14.78 -44.01 -11.84
C LEU A 10 -15.07 -42.84 -12.80
N LEU A 11 -15.98 -43.03 -13.77
CA LEU A 11 -16.40 -41.95 -14.67
C LEU A 11 -17.17 -40.85 -13.93
N LEU A 12 -18.06 -41.22 -12.99
CA LEU A 12 -18.77 -40.27 -12.14
C LEU A 12 -17.83 -39.52 -11.20
N ALA A 13 -16.86 -40.20 -10.58
CA ALA A 13 -15.84 -39.57 -9.74
C ALA A 13 -14.97 -38.58 -10.54
N GLY A 14 -14.56 -38.96 -11.75
CA GLY A 14 -13.81 -38.09 -12.66
C GLY A 14 -14.62 -36.86 -13.09
N ALA A 15 -15.91 -37.03 -13.41
CA ALA A 15 -16.80 -35.93 -13.77
C ALA A 15 -17.03 -34.96 -12.62
N VAL A 16 -17.24 -35.47 -11.39
CA VAL A 16 -17.40 -34.64 -10.19
C VAL A 16 -16.10 -33.89 -9.87
N LEU A 17 -14.94 -34.53 -9.97
CA LEU A 17 -13.64 -33.87 -9.78
C LEU A 17 -13.38 -32.80 -10.84
N ALA A 18 -13.73 -33.06 -12.11
CA ALA A 18 -13.61 -32.08 -13.18
C ALA A 18 -14.56 -30.89 -12.98
N LEU A 19 -15.79 -31.14 -12.50
CA LEU A 19 -16.77 -30.09 -12.20
C LEU A 19 -16.34 -29.26 -10.99
N LEU A 20 -15.83 -29.89 -9.93
CA LEU A 20 -15.25 -29.21 -8.78
C LEU A 20 -14.00 -28.42 -9.17
N TYR A 21 -13.14 -28.95 -10.04
CA TYR A 21 -11.97 -28.24 -10.56
C TYR A 21 -12.37 -27.07 -11.47
N ALA A 22 -13.40 -27.23 -12.30
CA ALA A 22 -13.94 -26.17 -13.16
C ALA A 22 -14.67 -25.10 -12.34
N GLN A 23 -15.42 -25.48 -11.32
CA GLN A 23 -16.01 -24.56 -10.33
C GLN A 23 -14.91 -23.86 -9.54
N GLN A 24 -13.85 -24.57 -9.12
CA GLN A 24 -12.71 -23.99 -8.45
C GLN A 24 -11.95 -23.03 -9.38
N LYS A 25 -11.81 -23.32 -10.68
CA LYS A 25 -11.28 -22.38 -11.69
C LYS A 25 -12.25 -21.24 -12.04
N GLY A 26 -13.55 -21.43 -11.87
CA GLY A 26 -14.56 -20.38 -12.02
C GLY A 26 -14.63 -19.45 -10.80
N LEU A 27 -14.37 -19.99 -9.61
CA LEU A 27 -14.25 -19.27 -8.33
C LEU A 27 -12.85 -18.64 -8.14
N ILE A 28 -11.79 -19.26 -8.66
CA ILE A 28 -10.49 -18.62 -8.87
C ILE A 28 -10.67 -17.74 -10.10
N GLY A 29 -11.30 -16.57 -9.89
CA GLY A 29 -11.54 -15.60 -10.95
C GLY A 29 -10.32 -15.45 -11.85
N ARG A 30 -10.54 -15.38 -13.17
CA ARG A 30 -9.47 -15.06 -14.14
C ARG A 30 -8.72 -13.86 -13.59
N LYS A 31 -7.49 -14.07 -13.11
CA LYS A 31 -6.62 -12.97 -12.72
C LYS A 31 -6.47 -12.10 -13.96
N GLY A 32 -6.84 -10.83 -13.85
CA GLY A 32 -6.68 -9.87 -14.94
C GLY A 32 -5.24 -9.86 -15.42
N LYS A 33 -5.02 -9.46 -16.67
CA LYS A 33 -3.67 -9.42 -17.22
C LYS A 33 -2.89 -8.29 -16.53
N PRO A 34 -1.71 -8.55 -15.91
CA PRO A 34 -0.83 -7.51 -15.39
C PRO A 34 -0.35 -6.59 -16.51
N VAL A 35 -0.35 -5.28 -16.27
CA VAL A 35 0.03 -4.28 -17.29
C VAL A 35 1.37 -3.60 -17.03
N LEU A 36 1.89 -3.66 -15.80
CA LEU A 36 3.16 -3.04 -15.45
C LEU A 36 4.35 -3.76 -16.09
N ASP A 37 5.28 -2.99 -16.65
CA ASP A 37 6.57 -3.49 -17.16
C ASP A 37 7.75 -2.84 -16.41
N PRO A 38 8.65 -3.63 -15.79
CA PRO A 38 9.74 -3.09 -15.00
C PRO A 38 10.86 -2.50 -15.86
N LYS A 39 10.87 -2.71 -17.17
CA LYS A 39 11.90 -2.22 -18.10
C LYS A 39 11.37 -1.09 -18.97
N GLU A 40 10.11 -1.16 -19.37
CA GLU A 40 9.50 -0.22 -20.29
C GLU A 40 8.68 0.87 -19.60
N TRP A 41 8.53 2.00 -20.29
CA TRP A 41 7.64 3.07 -19.87
C TRP A 41 6.31 2.92 -20.60
N ILE A 42 5.21 2.87 -19.84
CA ILE A 42 3.86 2.69 -20.35
C ILE A 42 3.03 3.91 -19.99
N GLU A 43 2.17 4.35 -20.90
CA GLU A 43 1.32 5.51 -20.69
C GLU A 43 -0.11 5.12 -20.34
N PHE A 44 -0.69 5.79 -19.34
CA PHE A 44 -2.06 5.55 -18.89
C PHE A 44 -2.85 6.86 -18.87
N PRO A 45 -4.04 6.94 -19.51
CA PRO A 45 -4.83 8.17 -19.53
C PRO A 45 -5.53 8.42 -18.20
N LEU A 46 -5.52 9.67 -17.75
CA LEU A 46 -6.35 10.14 -16.64
C LEU A 46 -7.81 10.13 -17.07
N VAL A 47 -8.64 9.38 -16.37
CA VAL A 47 -10.08 9.27 -16.66
C VAL A 47 -10.96 9.89 -15.58
N GLU A 48 -10.44 10.08 -14.37
CA GLU A 48 -11.16 10.72 -13.28
C GLU A 48 -10.20 11.50 -12.38
N LYS A 49 -10.67 12.63 -11.85
CA LYS A 49 -9.97 13.42 -10.83
C LYS A 49 -10.97 13.84 -9.77
N ILE A 50 -10.80 13.32 -8.55
CA ILE A 50 -11.71 13.54 -7.43
C ILE A 50 -10.98 14.39 -6.38
N PRO A 51 -11.38 15.65 -6.17
CA PRO A 51 -10.86 16.46 -5.07
C PRO A 51 -11.17 15.82 -3.71
N VAL A 52 -10.17 15.74 -2.83
CA VAL A 52 -10.29 15.15 -1.48
C VAL A 52 -10.13 16.22 -0.40
N SER A 53 -9.16 17.13 -0.58
CA SER A 53 -8.92 18.28 0.28
C SER A 53 -8.32 19.43 -0.55
N PRO A 54 -8.12 20.65 -0.01
CA PRO A 54 -7.63 21.80 -0.78
C PRO A 54 -6.34 21.53 -1.58
N ASN A 55 -5.48 20.64 -1.08
CA ASN A 55 -4.22 20.27 -1.73
C ASN A 55 -4.11 18.78 -2.06
N THR A 56 -5.20 18.00 -1.98
CA THR A 56 -5.15 16.56 -2.26
C THR A 56 -6.29 16.15 -3.19
N ALA A 57 -5.97 15.31 -4.17
CA ALA A 57 -6.96 14.68 -5.03
C ALA A 57 -6.59 13.22 -5.32
N LEU A 58 -7.61 12.43 -5.61
CA LEU A 58 -7.48 11.09 -6.18
C LEU A 58 -7.49 11.19 -7.70
N TYR A 59 -6.48 10.61 -8.35
CA TYR A 59 -6.31 10.58 -9.79
C TYR A 59 -6.47 9.14 -10.27
N ARG A 60 -7.51 8.89 -11.07
CA ARG A 60 -7.81 7.57 -11.63
C ARG A 60 -7.32 7.47 -13.05
N PHE A 61 -6.51 6.47 -13.32
CA PHE A 61 -5.96 6.21 -14.64
C PHE A 61 -6.50 4.89 -15.18
N ALA A 62 -6.95 4.88 -16.43
CA ALA A 62 -7.47 3.66 -17.04
C ALA A 62 -6.33 2.73 -17.48
N LEU A 63 -6.54 1.43 -17.29
CA LEU A 63 -5.72 0.37 -17.87
C LEU A 63 -6.15 0.10 -19.32
N PRO A 64 -5.33 -0.61 -20.13
CA PRO A 64 -5.64 -0.88 -21.54
C PRO A 64 -6.97 -1.59 -21.76
N ARG A 65 -7.37 -2.49 -20.85
CA ARG A 65 -8.65 -3.19 -20.87
C ARG A 65 -9.36 -3.08 -19.52
N LYS A 66 -10.69 -3.22 -19.55
CA LYS A 66 -11.54 -3.12 -18.35
C LYS A 66 -11.32 -4.27 -17.35
N ASP A 67 -10.77 -5.38 -17.80
CA ASP A 67 -10.47 -6.59 -17.02
C ASP A 67 -8.97 -6.75 -16.71
N ASP A 68 -8.13 -5.81 -17.15
CA ASP A 68 -6.71 -5.79 -16.77
C ASP A 68 -6.56 -5.43 -15.28
N ILE A 69 -5.44 -5.84 -14.69
CA ILE A 69 -4.99 -5.41 -13.36
C ILE A 69 -3.68 -4.64 -13.50
N LEU A 70 -3.37 -3.80 -12.52
CA LEU A 70 -2.09 -3.09 -12.53
C LEU A 70 -0.92 -4.09 -12.45
N GLY A 71 -1.05 -5.11 -11.60
CA GLY A 71 -0.01 -6.13 -11.40
C GLY A 71 1.10 -5.64 -10.49
N LEU A 72 0.74 -4.93 -9.42
CA LEU A 72 1.70 -4.36 -8.47
C LEU A 72 1.80 -5.25 -7.23
N PRO A 73 2.95 -5.92 -6.99
CA PRO A 73 3.14 -6.71 -5.78
C PRO A 73 2.98 -5.87 -4.50
N ILE A 74 2.43 -6.46 -3.44
CA ILE A 74 2.26 -5.80 -2.15
C ILE A 74 3.63 -5.46 -1.54
N GLY A 75 3.85 -4.18 -1.24
CA GLY A 75 5.14 -3.62 -0.83
C GLY A 75 5.86 -2.83 -1.92
N ASN A 76 5.43 -2.95 -3.17
CA ASN A 76 6.03 -2.23 -4.29
C ASN A 76 5.27 -0.96 -4.65
N HIS A 77 5.93 -0.11 -5.43
CA HIS A 77 5.42 1.14 -5.96
C HIS A 77 5.67 1.24 -7.48
N ILE A 78 5.11 2.28 -8.09
CA ILE A 78 5.38 2.66 -9.47
C ILE A 78 6.28 3.90 -9.51
N THR A 79 7.00 4.10 -10.61
CA THR A 79 7.72 5.34 -10.90
C THR A 79 6.98 6.11 -11.98
N ILE A 80 6.63 7.37 -11.71
CA ILE A 80 6.08 8.31 -12.68
C ILE A 80 7.22 9.14 -13.26
N SER A 81 7.13 9.46 -14.55
CA SER A 81 8.05 10.37 -15.22
C SER A 81 7.29 11.46 -15.97
N ALA A 82 7.78 12.70 -15.88
CA ALA A 82 7.28 13.83 -16.65
C ALA A 82 8.43 14.75 -17.06
N GLU A 83 8.27 15.41 -18.21
CA GLU A 83 9.16 16.49 -18.64
C GLU A 83 8.69 17.81 -18.01
N ILE A 84 9.55 18.44 -17.23
CA ILE A 84 9.25 19.69 -16.53
C ILE A 84 10.42 20.65 -16.77
N GLY A 85 10.16 21.73 -17.51
CA GLY A 85 11.19 22.72 -17.85
C GLY A 85 12.36 22.13 -18.66
N GLY A 86 12.06 21.26 -19.63
CA GLY A 86 13.07 20.60 -20.48
C GLY A 86 13.89 19.50 -19.77
N LYS A 87 13.52 19.12 -18.55
CA LYS A 87 14.20 18.06 -17.79
C LYS A 87 13.22 16.92 -17.47
N MET A 88 13.68 15.69 -17.67
CA MET A 88 12.95 14.52 -17.20
C MET A 88 13.06 14.38 -15.69
N VAL A 89 11.93 14.47 -15.00
CA VAL A 89 11.82 14.27 -13.56
C VAL A 89 11.09 12.97 -13.29
N THR A 90 11.51 12.23 -12.26
CA THR A 90 10.86 10.98 -11.84
C THR A 90 10.53 11.00 -10.35
N ARG A 91 9.41 10.40 -9.95
CA ARG A 91 9.03 10.22 -8.54
C ARG A 91 8.29 8.90 -8.34
N SER A 92 8.44 8.31 -7.16
CA SER A 92 7.75 7.09 -6.76
C SER A 92 6.37 7.40 -6.20
N TYR A 93 5.38 6.56 -6.54
CA TYR A 93 4.03 6.61 -6.01
C TYR A 93 3.54 5.20 -5.73
N THR A 94 2.91 4.99 -4.58
CA THR A 94 2.17 3.75 -4.29
C THR A 94 0.69 4.00 -4.57
N PRO A 95 0.08 3.30 -5.55
CA PRO A 95 -1.35 3.37 -5.78
C PRO A 95 -2.17 3.00 -4.55
N THR A 96 -3.32 3.65 -4.41
CA THR A 96 -4.33 3.34 -3.39
C THR A 96 -5.40 2.38 -3.91
N SER A 97 -5.31 1.92 -5.14
CA SER A 97 -6.07 0.76 -5.63
C SER A 97 -5.23 -0.52 -5.50
N SER A 98 -5.84 -1.66 -5.77
CA SER A 98 -5.25 -3.00 -5.70
C SER A 98 -5.52 -3.79 -6.99
N ASP A 99 -4.99 -5.01 -7.09
CA ASP A 99 -5.31 -5.91 -8.21
C ASP A 99 -6.75 -6.47 -8.14
N ASP A 100 -7.54 -6.12 -7.13
CA ASP A 100 -8.99 -6.35 -7.12
C ASP A 100 -9.75 -5.28 -7.93
N ASP A 101 -9.12 -4.12 -8.17
CA ASP A 101 -9.69 -2.99 -8.88
C ASP A 101 -9.38 -3.13 -10.38
N LEU A 102 -10.32 -3.73 -11.12
CA LEU A 102 -10.12 -4.01 -12.54
C LEU A 102 -10.19 -2.74 -13.39
N GLY A 103 -9.36 -2.70 -14.42
CA GLY A 103 -9.43 -1.70 -15.49
C GLY A 103 -8.92 -0.30 -15.13
N HIS A 104 -8.45 -0.06 -13.91
CA HIS A 104 -7.90 1.23 -13.51
C HIS A 104 -6.89 1.11 -12.36
N PHE A 105 -6.19 2.21 -12.06
CA PHE A 105 -5.52 2.39 -10.80
C PHE A 105 -5.66 3.82 -10.28
N ASP A 106 -5.61 3.97 -8.97
CA ASP A 106 -5.83 5.25 -8.28
C ASP A 106 -4.56 5.73 -7.58
N LEU A 107 -4.24 7.01 -7.78
CA LEU A 107 -3.17 7.71 -7.06
C LEU A 107 -3.77 8.78 -6.16
N MET A 108 -3.61 8.63 -4.84
CA MET A 108 -3.86 9.71 -3.88
C MET A 108 -2.66 10.65 -3.83
N VAL A 109 -2.81 11.87 -4.33
CA VAL A 109 -1.69 12.81 -4.48
C VAL A 109 -1.97 14.11 -3.75
N LYS A 110 -1.10 14.43 -2.79
CA LYS A 110 -0.99 15.75 -2.19
C LYS A 110 -0.10 16.63 -3.06
N THR A 111 -0.64 17.75 -3.55
CA THR A 111 0.06 18.75 -4.33
C THR A 111 0.87 19.65 -3.41
N TYR A 112 2.16 19.81 -3.75
CA TYR A 112 3.07 20.71 -3.07
C TYR A 112 3.46 21.81 -4.04
N GLU A 113 3.48 23.07 -3.61
CA GLU A 113 3.76 24.22 -4.49
C GLU A 113 5.13 24.11 -5.17
N GLN A 114 6.12 23.63 -4.42
CA GLN A 114 7.49 23.35 -4.89
C GLN A 114 7.68 21.91 -5.37
N GLY A 115 6.62 21.10 -5.39
CA GLY A 115 6.67 19.70 -5.79
C GLY A 115 6.61 19.55 -7.31
N ALA A 116 7.66 19.03 -7.94
CA ALA A 116 7.71 18.88 -9.41
C ALA A 116 6.58 18.00 -9.96
N ILE A 117 6.58 16.70 -9.64
CA ILE A 117 5.60 15.74 -10.21
C ILE A 117 4.20 15.94 -9.60
N SER A 118 4.09 16.29 -8.31
CA SER A 118 2.77 16.50 -7.69
C SER A 118 2.05 17.75 -8.23
N LYS A 119 2.79 18.83 -8.54
CA LYS A 119 2.25 19.99 -9.26
C LYS A 119 1.91 19.64 -10.71
N TRP A 120 2.80 18.92 -11.41
CA TRP A 120 2.52 18.45 -12.77
C TRP A 120 1.24 17.59 -12.85
N LEU A 121 1.06 16.63 -11.94
CA LEU A 121 -0.17 15.82 -11.84
C LEU A 121 -1.40 16.69 -11.57
N SER A 122 -1.27 17.73 -10.74
CA SER A 122 -2.38 18.64 -10.44
C SER A 122 -2.91 19.40 -11.65
N LEU A 123 -2.06 19.64 -12.65
CA LEU A 123 -2.39 20.33 -13.89
C LEU A 123 -2.88 19.39 -14.99
N LEU A 124 -2.81 18.06 -14.77
CA LEU A 124 -3.21 17.06 -15.74
C LEU A 124 -4.73 17.12 -15.98
N LYS A 125 -5.12 17.18 -17.25
CA LYS A 125 -6.51 17.18 -17.71
C LYS A 125 -6.95 15.77 -18.07
N LEU A 126 -8.27 15.51 -18.04
CA LEU A 126 -8.83 14.24 -18.48
C LEU A 126 -8.38 13.91 -19.91
N GLY A 127 -8.08 12.64 -20.16
CA GLY A 127 -7.52 12.12 -21.42
C GLY A 127 -6.01 12.27 -21.55
N GLN A 128 -5.37 13.19 -20.82
CA GLN A 128 -3.90 13.27 -20.79
C GLN A 128 -3.31 12.09 -20.04
N LYS A 129 -2.11 11.69 -20.42
CA LYS A 129 -1.50 10.46 -19.92
C LYS A 129 -0.39 10.70 -18.92
N VAL A 130 -0.26 9.76 -17.98
CA VAL A 130 0.91 9.63 -17.13
C VAL A 130 1.83 8.55 -17.69
N ARG A 131 3.14 8.79 -17.65
CA ARG A 131 4.16 7.82 -18.07
C ARG A 131 4.71 7.08 -16.85
N ILE A 132 4.54 5.77 -16.81
CA ILE A 132 4.80 4.91 -15.66
C ILE A 132 5.77 3.78 -16.00
N LYS A 133 6.64 3.43 -15.04
CA LYS A 133 7.46 2.21 -15.04
C LYS A 133 7.31 1.50 -13.71
N GLY A 134 7.23 0.17 -13.70
CA GLY A 134 7.05 -0.60 -12.47
C GLY A 134 6.81 -2.09 -12.74
N PRO A 135 6.74 -2.93 -11.71
CA PRO A 135 6.87 -2.58 -10.30
C PRO A 135 8.30 -2.21 -9.90
N ARG A 136 8.43 -1.47 -8.79
CA ARG A 136 9.68 -1.06 -8.15
C ARG A 136 9.56 -1.25 -6.64
N GLY A 137 10.68 -1.53 -5.97
CA GLY A 137 10.73 -1.73 -4.53
C GLY A 137 11.45 -3.02 -4.16
N GLN A 138 11.97 -3.05 -2.93
CA GLN A 138 12.63 -4.21 -2.33
C GLN A 138 11.72 -4.91 -1.31
N PHE A 139 10.62 -4.28 -0.92
CA PHE A 139 9.69 -4.84 0.05
C PHE A 139 8.70 -5.77 -0.64
N LYS A 140 8.55 -6.99 -0.12
CA LYS A 140 7.57 -7.95 -0.60
C LYS A 140 6.84 -8.55 0.59
N TYR A 141 5.58 -8.17 0.75
CA TYR A 141 4.77 -8.68 1.84
C TYR A 141 4.31 -10.13 1.59
N HIS A 142 4.29 -10.92 2.66
CA HIS A 142 3.64 -12.22 2.74
C HIS A 142 3.26 -12.50 4.21
N MET A 143 2.24 -13.32 4.45
CA MET A 143 1.67 -13.56 5.79
C MET A 143 2.65 -14.13 6.83
N SER A 144 3.74 -14.77 6.37
CA SER A 144 4.79 -15.31 7.23
C SER A 144 6.01 -14.39 7.39
N LEU A 145 5.94 -13.14 6.89
CA LEU A 145 7.07 -12.21 6.92
C LEU A 145 7.46 -11.81 8.34
N SER A 146 6.46 -11.53 9.19
CA SER A 146 6.66 -11.14 10.59
C SER A 146 5.39 -11.37 11.40
N ARG A 147 5.56 -11.64 12.70
CA ARG A 147 4.44 -11.74 13.64
C ARG A 147 3.73 -10.40 13.83
N GLU A 148 4.49 -9.31 13.94
CA GLU A 148 3.92 -7.96 14.08
C GLU A 148 4.65 -6.93 13.19
N LEU A 149 3.89 -5.97 12.67
CA LEU A 149 4.39 -4.82 11.93
C LEU A 149 4.08 -3.54 12.72
N GLY A 150 5.12 -2.78 13.07
CA GLY A 150 4.99 -1.38 13.43
C GLY A 150 5.13 -0.52 12.18
N MET A 151 4.25 0.46 11.99
CA MET A 151 4.26 1.36 10.83
C MET A 151 4.29 2.80 11.31
N ILE A 152 5.14 3.62 10.70
CA ILE A 152 5.22 5.05 10.97
C ILE A 152 5.06 5.78 9.63
N ALA A 153 3.92 6.45 9.45
CA ALA A 153 3.59 7.18 8.23
C ALA A 153 3.50 8.68 8.48
N GLY A 154 3.94 9.48 7.51
CA GLY A 154 3.75 10.93 7.49
C GLY A 154 3.11 11.40 6.19
N GLY A 155 1.97 12.11 6.26
CA GLY A 155 1.29 12.63 5.07
C GLY A 155 0.98 11.54 4.04
N THR A 156 1.49 11.69 2.81
CA THR A 156 1.30 10.70 1.72
C THR A 156 2.04 9.39 1.93
N GLY A 157 2.92 9.28 2.94
CA GLY A 157 3.58 8.03 3.31
C GLY A 157 2.63 6.94 3.83
N ILE A 158 1.33 7.25 3.99
CA ILE A 158 0.31 6.27 4.33
C ILE A 158 0.05 5.24 3.21
N THR A 159 0.29 5.58 1.95
CA THR A 159 -0.11 4.71 0.82
C THR A 159 0.63 3.37 0.77
N PRO A 160 1.97 3.26 0.98
CA PRO A 160 2.62 1.95 1.14
C PRO A 160 2.12 1.18 2.37
N MET A 161 1.79 1.87 3.46
CA MET A 161 1.27 1.22 4.67
C MET A 161 -0.11 0.62 4.43
N LEU A 162 -1.01 1.39 3.81
CA LEU A 162 -2.37 0.96 3.52
C LEU A 162 -2.41 -0.24 2.57
N GLN A 163 -1.51 -0.29 1.57
CA GLN A 163 -1.38 -1.44 0.68
C GLN A 163 -1.11 -2.73 1.46
N ILE A 164 -0.22 -2.69 2.45
CA ILE A 164 0.11 -3.84 3.32
C ILE A 164 -1.04 -4.13 4.29
N ILE A 165 -1.59 -3.10 4.94
CA ILE A 165 -2.72 -3.23 5.89
C ILE A 165 -3.89 -3.95 5.21
N ARG A 166 -4.32 -3.50 4.04
CA ARG A 166 -5.43 -4.14 3.31
C ARG A 166 -5.13 -5.58 2.95
N ALA A 167 -3.93 -5.87 2.43
CA ALA A 167 -3.55 -7.22 2.04
C ALA A 167 -3.56 -8.20 3.22
N ALA A 168 -2.97 -7.79 4.35
CA ALA A 168 -2.95 -8.57 5.58
C ALA A 168 -4.36 -8.78 6.14
N LEU A 169 -5.15 -7.71 6.22
CA LEU A 169 -6.45 -7.76 6.87
C LEU A 169 -7.49 -8.52 6.05
N LYS A 170 -7.42 -8.45 4.72
CA LYS A 170 -8.31 -9.19 3.80
C LYS A 170 -8.11 -10.71 3.88
N ASN A 171 -6.89 -11.18 4.18
CA ASN A 171 -6.59 -12.60 4.24
C ASN A 171 -6.93 -13.19 5.63
N PRO A 172 -7.90 -14.12 5.75
CA PRO A 172 -8.28 -14.70 7.04
C PRO A 172 -7.22 -15.65 7.62
N LEU A 173 -6.28 -16.14 6.79
CA LEU A 173 -5.15 -16.97 7.24
C LEU A 173 -3.95 -16.15 7.72
N ASP A 174 -3.98 -14.84 7.49
CA ASP A 174 -2.93 -13.96 7.94
C ASP A 174 -3.14 -13.58 9.41
N LEU A 175 -2.16 -13.85 10.27
CA LEU A 175 -2.25 -13.53 11.69
C LEU A 175 -1.35 -12.37 12.10
N THR A 176 -0.73 -11.68 11.13
CA THR A 176 0.13 -10.53 11.41
C THR A 176 -0.67 -9.44 12.13
N LYS A 177 -0.15 -8.97 13.27
CA LYS A 177 -0.67 -7.78 13.94
C LYS A 177 0.01 -6.53 13.38
N ILE A 178 -0.73 -5.44 13.26
CA ILE A 178 -0.27 -4.20 12.67
C ILE A 178 -0.61 -3.04 13.60
N SER A 179 0.39 -2.23 13.93
CA SER A 179 0.21 -0.98 14.66
C SER A 179 0.76 0.17 13.82
N LEU A 180 -0.06 1.19 13.59
CA LEU A 180 0.27 2.35 12.77
C LEU A 180 0.31 3.61 13.64
N ILE A 181 1.42 4.33 13.62
CA ILE A 181 1.48 5.74 14.01
C ILE A 181 1.38 6.57 12.73
N TYR A 182 0.35 7.42 12.63
CA TYR A 182 0.12 8.25 11.44
C TYR A 182 0.14 9.74 11.78
N ALA A 183 1.14 10.45 11.25
CA ALA A 183 1.42 11.84 11.57
C ALA A 183 1.06 12.81 10.42
N ASN A 184 0.34 13.88 10.76
CA ASN A 184 -0.06 14.94 9.84
C ASN A 184 0.04 16.32 10.51
N VAL A 185 -0.04 17.40 9.74
CA VAL A 185 0.02 18.76 10.30
C VAL A 185 -1.30 19.11 10.95
N ASN A 186 -2.38 19.14 10.17
CA ASN A 186 -3.74 19.45 10.63
C ASN A 186 -4.65 18.22 10.54
N PHE A 187 -5.83 18.28 11.15
CA PHE A 187 -6.78 17.16 11.15
C PHE A 187 -7.29 16.82 9.75
N GLU A 188 -7.56 17.84 8.93
CA GLU A 188 -7.99 17.73 7.53
C GLU A 188 -6.91 17.16 6.60
N ASP A 189 -5.65 17.10 7.05
CA ASP A 189 -4.56 16.49 6.30
C ASP A 189 -4.52 14.96 6.45
N ILE A 190 -5.31 14.36 7.34
CA ILE A 190 -5.31 12.90 7.58
C ILE A 190 -5.99 12.20 6.40
N LEU A 191 -5.17 11.71 5.47
CA LEU A 191 -5.65 11.00 4.29
C LEU A 191 -6.24 9.65 4.69
N LEU A 192 -7.36 9.28 4.06
CA LEU A 192 -7.97 7.95 4.21
C LEU A 192 -8.39 7.62 5.66
N LYS A 193 -8.60 8.64 6.50
CA LYS A 193 -8.95 8.48 7.92
C LYS A 193 -10.17 7.57 8.13
N LYS A 194 -11.26 7.83 7.41
CA LYS A 194 -12.50 7.04 7.53
C LYS A 194 -12.24 5.55 7.31
N GLU A 195 -11.49 5.22 6.27
CA GLU A 195 -11.14 3.83 5.96
C GLU A 195 -10.23 3.21 7.03
N LEU A 196 -9.22 3.93 7.50
CA LEU A 196 -8.34 3.45 8.57
C LEU A 196 -9.12 3.17 9.85
N ASP A 197 -10.07 4.03 10.21
CA ASP A 197 -10.94 3.85 11.38
C ASP A 197 -11.86 2.63 11.21
N GLU A 198 -12.46 2.45 10.03
CA GLU A 198 -13.29 1.29 9.70
C GLU A 198 -12.50 -0.02 9.77
N LEU A 199 -11.27 -0.05 9.21
CA LEU A 199 -10.37 -1.19 9.30
C LEU A 199 -9.98 -1.50 10.75
N ALA A 200 -9.67 -0.48 11.55
CA ALA A 200 -9.31 -0.64 12.95
C ALA A 200 -10.51 -1.17 13.78
N GLN A 201 -11.72 -0.68 13.49
CA GLN A 201 -12.95 -1.14 14.13
C GLN A 201 -13.31 -2.58 13.75
N ALA A 202 -13.14 -2.96 12.48
CA ALA A 202 -13.43 -4.31 12.00
C ALA A 202 -12.39 -5.34 12.46
N HIS A 203 -11.15 -4.93 12.70
CA HIS A 203 -10.02 -5.81 13.03
C HIS A 203 -9.30 -5.42 14.33
N LYS A 204 -10.04 -5.07 15.39
CA LYS A 204 -9.49 -4.55 16.67
C LYS A 204 -8.36 -5.37 17.30
N HIS A 205 -8.32 -6.69 17.05
CA HIS A 205 -7.29 -7.59 17.57
C HIS A 205 -6.02 -7.67 16.69
N ARG A 206 -6.10 -7.23 15.43
CA ARG A 206 -5.00 -7.28 14.45
C ARG A 206 -4.54 -5.91 13.96
N PHE A 207 -5.36 -4.86 14.03
CA PHE A 207 -4.98 -3.53 13.55
C PHE A 207 -5.32 -2.43 14.55
N LYS A 208 -4.33 -1.59 14.82
CA LYS A 208 -4.45 -0.37 15.63
C LYS A 208 -3.86 0.81 14.87
N VAL A 209 -4.49 1.96 14.97
CA VAL A 209 -3.99 3.23 14.45
C VAL A 209 -3.96 4.25 15.57
N TYR A 210 -2.84 4.96 15.67
CA TYR A 210 -2.64 6.10 16.56
C TYR A 210 -2.27 7.32 15.73
N TYR A 211 -3.10 8.35 15.78
CA TYR A 211 -2.91 9.56 15.01
C TYR A 211 -2.11 10.60 15.80
N VAL A 212 -1.25 11.35 15.12
CA VAL A 212 -0.44 12.43 15.69
C VAL A 212 -0.58 13.69 14.85
N LEU A 213 -0.88 14.82 15.49
CA LEU A 213 -1.09 16.11 14.80
C LEU A 213 -0.18 17.20 15.35
N ASN A 214 0.38 18.04 14.47
CA ASN A 214 1.05 19.26 14.89
C ASN A 214 0.06 20.30 15.42
N ASN A 215 -1.07 20.46 14.73
CA ASN A 215 -2.10 21.45 14.99
C ASN A 215 -3.45 20.73 15.25
N PRO A 216 -3.62 20.11 16.44
CA PRO A 216 -4.83 19.38 16.75
C PRO A 216 -6.04 20.30 17.01
N PRO A 217 -7.28 19.84 16.75
CA PRO A 217 -8.49 20.51 17.25
C PRO A 217 -8.60 20.40 18.78
N GLU A 218 -9.44 21.23 19.41
CA GLU A 218 -9.55 21.31 20.89
C GLU A 218 -9.87 19.96 21.56
N ALA A 219 -10.69 19.10 20.93
CA ALA A 219 -11.09 17.80 21.47
C ALA A 219 -10.22 16.62 21.00
N TRP A 220 -8.93 16.85 20.74
CA TRP A 220 -8.01 15.83 20.25
C TRP A 220 -7.48 14.91 21.35
N THR A 221 -7.57 13.59 21.13
CA THR A 221 -7.10 12.57 22.07
C THR A 221 -5.88 11.80 21.56
N GLY A 222 -5.38 12.14 20.38
CA GLY A 222 -4.18 11.53 19.80
C GLY A 222 -2.89 12.21 20.25
N GLY A 223 -1.80 11.91 19.55
CA GLY A 223 -0.51 12.53 19.81
C GLY A 223 -0.49 13.98 19.34
N VAL A 224 0.27 14.82 20.04
CA VAL A 224 0.45 16.24 19.70
C VAL A 224 1.92 16.52 19.38
N GLY A 225 2.17 17.30 18.33
CA GLY A 225 3.49 17.66 17.86
C GLY A 225 4.08 16.65 16.87
N PHE A 226 5.38 16.41 16.95
CA PHE A 226 6.05 15.38 16.16
C PHE A 226 5.96 14.02 16.86
N VAL A 227 6.05 12.94 16.08
CA VAL A 227 6.14 11.58 16.63
C VAL A 227 7.32 11.51 17.59
N SER A 228 7.06 11.18 18.84
CA SER A 228 8.09 11.11 19.88
C SER A 228 8.56 9.67 20.09
N LYS A 229 9.73 9.52 20.73
CA LYS A 229 10.21 8.21 21.20
C LYS A 229 9.18 7.51 22.11
N GLN A 230 8.52 8.27 22.99
CA GLN A 230 7.51 7.72 23.89
C GLN A 230 6.32 7.14 23.11
N MET A 231 5.83 7.87 22.09
CA MET A 231 4.74 7.37 21.24
C MET A 231 5.13 6.07 20.53
N ILE A 232 6.38 5.97 20.02
CA ILE A 232 6.88 4.73 19.41
C ILE A 232 6.90 3.59 20.43
N HIS A 233 7.41 3.83 21.63
CA HIS A 233 7.46 2.84 22.71
C HIS A 233 6.07 2.35 23.14
N GLU A 234 5.10 3.26 23.21
CA GLU A 234 3.73 2.94 23.67
C GLU A 234 2.86 2.27 22.60
N HIS A 235 3.06 2.62 21.33
CA HIS A 235 2.14 2.23 20.25
C HIS A 235 2.70 1.23 19.25
N LEU A 236 4.01 0.98 19.21
CA LEU A 236 4.63 -0.01 18.30
C LEU A 236 5.16 -1.22 19.07
N PRO A 237 5.29 -2.40 18.41
CA PRO A 237 5.85 -3.59 19.07
C PRO A 237 7.31 -3.35 19.47
N PRO A 238 7.75 -3.74 20.68
CA PRO A 238 9.15 -3.63 21.08
C PRO A 238 10.05 -4.43 20.14
N THR A 239 11.34 -4.08 20.09
CA THR A 239 12.31 -4.79 19.25
C THR A 239 12.35 -6.28 19.59
N ASP A 240 12.18 -7.12 18.57
CA ASP A 240 12.17 -8.58 18.65
C ASP A 240 12.58 -9.20 17.30
N HIS A 241 13.11 -10.41 17.29
CA HIS A 241 13.55 -11.08 16.06
C HIS A 241 12.41 -11.30 15.03
N ASN A 242 11.15 -11.28 15.45
CA ASN A 242 9.98 -11.56 14.61
C ASN A 242 9.02 -10.36 14.47
N ILE A 243 9.55 -9.14 14.44
CA ILE A 243 8.79 -7.93 14.10
C ILE A 243 9.50 -7.12 13.02
N LYS A 244 8.77 -6.22 12.36
CA LYS A 244 9.35 -5.19 11.47
C LYS A 244 8.75 -3.82 11.74
N ILE A 245 9.59 -2.79 11.64
CA ILE A 245 9.18 -1.39 11.62
C ILE A 245 9.27 -0.87 10.18
N LEU A 246 8.17 -0.36 9.66
CA LEU A 246 8.08 0.22 8.33
C LEU A 246 7.90 1.74 8.44
N MET A 247 8.68 2.52 7.69
CA MET A 247 8.61 3.98 7.72
C MET A 247 8.46 4.57 6.32
N CYS A 248 7.57 5.55 6.18
CA CYS A 248 7.46 6.35 4.97
C CYS A 248 6.94 7.76 5.30
N GLY A 249 7.63 8.79 4.82
CA GLY A 249 7.28 10.18 5.12
C GLY A 249 8.37 11.15 4.69
N PRO A 250 8.23 12.45 5.04
CA PRO A 250 9.23 13.46 4.71
C PRO A 250 10.62 13.14 5.29
N GLY A 251 11.68 13.55 4.59
CA GLY A 251 13.07 13.29 5.00
C GLY A 251 13.39 13.66 6.46
N PRO A 252 13.01 14.85 6.96
CA PRO A 252 13.22 15.22 8.36
C PRO A 252 12.54 14.27 9.36
N MET A 253 11.32 13.81 9.04
CA MET A 253 10.60 12.84 9.86
C MET A 253 11.35 11.50 9.89
N ILE A 254 11.77 10.99 8.73
CA ILE A 254 12.54 9.73 8.65
C ILE A 254 13.83 9.82 9.47
N THR A 255 14.57 10.93 9.38
CA THR A 255 15.79 11.15 10.17
C THR A 255 15.50 11.13 11.67
N ALA A 256 14.42 11.78 12.13
CA ALA A 256 14.02 11.74 13.54
C ALA A 256 13.62 10.33 14.00
N MET A 257 12.85 9.59 13.19
CA MET A 257 12.41 8.23 13.54
C MET A 257 13.60 7.27 13.65
N LYS A 258 14.60 7.37 12.77
CA LYS A 258 15.84 6.59 12.87
C LYS A 258 16.54 6.82 14.21
N LYS A 259 16.61 8.07 14.68
CA LYS A 259 17.18 8.39 15.99
C LYS A 259 16.38 7.79 17.14
N HIS A 260 15.06 7.95 17.14
CA HIS A 260 14.20 7.42 18.20
C HIS A 260 14.22 5.89 18.26
N LEU A 261 14.20 5.21 17.10
CA LEU A 261 14.32 3.76 17.03
C LEU A 261 15.69 3.27 17.54
N ALA A 262 16.79 3.96 17.21
CA ALA A 262 18.10 3.62 17.75
C ALA A 262 18.14 3.75 19.29
N GLU A 263 17.55 4.82 19.86
CA GLU A 263 17.45 5.01 21.31
C GLU A 263 16.55 3.96 22.00
N LEU A 264 15.66 3.30 21.26
CA LEU A 264 14.82 2.20 21.74
C LEU A 264 15.42 0.81 21.46
N GLY A 265 16.66 0.74 20.96
CA GLY A 265 17.38 -0.51 20.74
C GLY A 265 17.02 -1.26 19.46
N TYR A 266 16.33 -0.62 18.51
CA TYR A 266 16.16 -1.21 17.18
C TYR A 266 17.47 -1.12 16.38
N PRO A 267 17.79 -2.09 15.51
CA PRO A 267 18.91 -2.01 14.60
C PRO A 267 18.81 -0.78 13.70
N ALA A 268 19.96 -0.18 13.41
CA ALA A 268 20.02 0.91 12.45
C ALA A 268 19.55 0.42 11.07
N PRO A 269 18.64 1.13 10.39
CA PRO A 269 18.25 0.76 9.04
C PRO A 269 19.42 0.93 8.08
N ALA A 270 19.52 0.02 7.11
CA ALA A 270 20.50 0.14 6.04
C ALA A 270 20.29 1.43 5.22
N THR A 271 21.34 1.89 4.53
CA THR A 271 21.26 3.01 3.59
C THR A 271 20.20 2.76 2.51
N ILE A 272 20.11 1.51 2.05
CA ILE A 272 19.07 1.00 1.17
C ILE A 272 18.41 -0.17 1.89
N SER A 273 17.15 0.00 2.28
CA SER A 273 16.40 -1.01 3.01
C SER A 273 16.27 -2.30 2.21
N LYS A 274 16.50 -3.43 2.87
CA LYS A 274 16.32 -4.78 2.33
C LYS A 274 15.23 -5.51 3.11
N LEU A 275 14.61 -6.52 2.49
CA LEU A 275 13.49 -7.24 3.11
C LEU A 275 13.84 -7.85 4.47
N GLN A 276 15.09 -8.32 4.66
CA GLN A 276 15.54 -8.87 5.93
C GLN A 276 15.67 -7.84 7.05
N ASP A 277 15.80 -6.56 6.74
CA ASP A 277 16.01 -5.52 7.74
C ASP A 277 14.80 -5.44 8.66
N GLN A 278 15.04 -5.32 9.97
CA GLN A 278 13.97 -5.14 10.95
C GLN A 278 13.32 -3.76 10.77
N VAL A 279 14.12 -2.73 10.48
CA VAL A 279 13.66 -1.37 10.18
C VAL A 279 13.77 -1.13 8.67
N PHE A 280 12.63 -0.97 8.00
CA PHE A 280 12.53 -0.73 6.56
C PHE A 280 12.00 0.67 6.28
N CYS A 281 12.78 1.49 5.60
CA CYS A 281 12.33 2.78 5.04
C CYS A 281 11.96 2.58 3.56
N PHE A 282 10.74 2.97 3.20
CA PHE A 282 10.27 3.02 1.80
C PHE A 282 10.91 4.16 1.01
#